data_AF-A0A7W5Q3G6-F1
#
_entry.id   AF-A0A7W5Q3G6-F1
#
_cell.length_a   1.000
_cell.length_b   1.000
_cell.length_c   1.000
_cell.angle_alpha   90.00
_cell.angle_beta   90.00
_cell.angle_gamma   90.00
#
_symmetry.space_group_name_H-M   'P 1'
#
loop_
_entity.id
_entity.type
_entity.pdbx_description
1 polymer ?
#
loop_
_entity_poly.entity_id
_entity_poly.type
_entity_poly.pdbx_seq_one_letter_code
_entity_poly.pdbx_strand_id
1 'polypeptide(L)' 'MSGTWYIESYAEDGLSAEGSEEHQTYEAALNAVKAICEAGKTARFMAPVGATRDQIDSFTMLGLVHRI' A
#
# COMPACT_ATOMS: atom_id res chain seq x y z
N MET A 1 -0.65 -3.03 -20.16
CA MET A 1 0.49 -3.42 -19.31
C MET A 1 0.02 -3.23 -17.88
N SER A 2 -0.04 -4.31 -17.09
CA SER A 2 -0.27 -4.22 -15.64
C SER A 2 1.08 -3.87 -15.02
N GLY A 3 1.19 -2.70 -14.38
CA GLY A 3 2.42 -2.36 -13.68
C GLY A 3 2.42 -2.92 -12.24
N THR A 4 3.61 -2.95 -11.65
CA THR A 4 3.83 -3.42 -10.27
C THR A 4 3.36 -2.38 -9.25
N TRP A 5 2.64 -2.84 -8.22
CA TRP A 5 2.36 -2.10 -6.99
C TRP A 5 3.49 -2.35 -6.00
N TYR A 6 4.00 -1.29 -5.39
CA TYR A 6 5.01 -1.37 -4.34
C TYR A 6 4.37 -0.97 -3.03
N ILE A 7 4.50 -1.80 -2.00
CA ILE A 7 3.96 -1.56 -0.67
C ILE A 7 5.11 -1.55 0.32
N GLU A 8 5.20 -0.52 1.14
CA GLU A 8 6.13 -0.44 2.25
C GLU A 8 5.34 -0.45 3.57
N SER A 9 5.84 -1.18 4.55
CA SER A 9 5.31 -1.17 5.91
C SER A 9 6.24 -0.39 6.82
N TYR A 10 5.65 0.39 7.72
CA TYR A 10 6.33 1.20 8.71
C TYR A 10 5.73 0.89 10.09
N ALA A 11 6.56 1.00 11.13
CA ALA A 11 6.08 0.92 12.51
C ALA A 11 5.01 2.01 12.80
N GLU A 12 4.33 1.90 13.94
CA GLU A 12 3.26 2.85 14.36
C GLU A 12 3.71 4.32 14.33
N ASP A 13 5.01 4.58 14.52
CA ASP A 13 5.60 5.91 14.47
C ASP A 13 5.69 6.50 13.06
N GLY A 14 5.53 5.68 12.01
CA GLY A 14 5.63 6.06 10.61
C GLY A 14 7.06 6.45 10.16
N LEU A 15 8.06 6.22 11.00
CA LEU A 15 9.45 6.67 10.80
C LEU A 15 10.37 5.53 10.39
N SER A 16 10.11 4.32 10.91
CA SER A 16 10.96 3.16 10.67
C SER A 16 10.32 2.22 9.67
N ALA A 17 10.92 2.09 8.47
CA ALA A 17 10.51 1.09 7.49
C ALA A 17 10.84 -0.31 8.02
N GLU A 18 9.84 -1.20 8.03
CA GLU A 18 9.98 -2.58 8.51
C GLU A 18 10.06 -3.59 7.37
N GLY A 19 9.49 -3.28 6.20
CA GLY A 19 9.52 -4.18 5.05
C GLY A 19 8.92 -3.57 3.80
N SER A 20 9.25 -4.17 2.65
CA SER A 20 8.77 -3.77 1.33
C SER A 20 8.32 -4.99 0.53
N GLU A 21 7.21 -4.87 -0.19
CA GLU A 21 6.57 -5.93 -0.97
C GLU A 21 6.18 -5.43 -2.37
N GLU A 22 6.25 -6.31 -3.37
CA GLU A 22 5.85 -6.02 -4.75
C GLU A 22 4.68 -6.92 -5.16
N HIS A 23 3.64 -6.33 -5.74
CA HIS A 23 2.46 -7.06 -6.17
C HIS A 23 2.08 -6.73 -7.62
N GLN A 24 1.77 -7.76 -8.40
CA GLN A 24 1.38 -7.64 -9.81
C GLN A 24 -0.09 -7.27 -10.01
N THR A 25 -0.92 -7.41 -8.97
CA THR A 25 -2.35 -7.11 -9.01
C THR A 25 -2.75 -6.13 -7.93
N TYR A 26 -3.79 -5.36 -8.23
CA TYR A 26 -4.40 -4.44 -7.27
C TYR A 26 -4.94 -5.19 -6.05
N GLU A 27 -5.60 -6.35 -6.22
CA GLU A 27 -6.17 -7.06 -5.08
C GLU A 27 -5.09 -7.59 -4.12
N ALA A 28 -3.95 -8.05 -4.65
CA ALA A 28 -2.84 -8.50 -3.81
C ALA A 28 -2.23 -7.33 -3.03
N ALA A 29 -2.00 -6.19 -3.70
CA ALA A 29 -1.53 -4.97 -3.06
C ALA A 29 -2.48 -4.48 -1.97
N LEU A 30 -3.78 -4.46 -2.24
CA LEU A 30 -4.80 -4.04 -1.29
C LEU A 30 -4.86 -4.97 -0.07
N ASN A 31 -4.76 -6.28 -0.27
CA ASN A 31 -4.74 -7.24 0.83
C ASN A 31 -3.49 -7.10 1.70
N ALA A 32 -2.33 -6.85 1.11
CA ALA A 32 -1.10 -6.58 1.86
C ALA A 32 -1.25 -5.32 2.75
N VAL A 33 -1.76 -4.23 2.18
CA VAL A 33 -2.01 -3.00 2.94
C VAL A 33 -3.02 -3.21 4.07
N LYS A 34 -4.11 -3.95 3.83
CA LYS A 34 -5.06 -4.30 4.88
C LYS A 34 -4.40 -5.05 6.02
N ALA A 35 -3.58 -6.06 5.74
CA ALA A 35 -2.87 -6.83 6.75
C ALA A 35 -1.91 -5.94 7.57
N ILE A 36 -1.22 -4.99 6.92
CA ILE A 36 -0.35 -4.01 7.60
C ILE A 36 -1.20 -3.13 8.55
N CYS A 37 -2.31 -2.58 8.06
CA CYS A 37 -3.18 -1.73 8.88
C CYS A 37 -3.85 -2.51 10.04
N GLU A 38 -4.25 -3.76 9.84
CA GLU A 38 -4.80 -4.64 10.88
C GLU A 38 -3.75 -4.98 11.96
N ALA A 39 -2.47 -5.00 11.59
CA ALA A 39 -1.35 -5.12 12.53
C ALA A 39 -1.03 -3.81 13.28
N GLY A 40 -1.82 -2.74 13.09
CA GLY A 40 -1.62 -1.43 13.68
C GLY A 40 -0.52 -0.61 13.00
N LYS A 41 0.05 -1.09 11.90
CA LYS A 41 1.19 -0.46 11.23
C LYS A 41 0.75 0.56 10.17
N THR A 42 1.67 1.43 9.80
CA THR A 42 1.47 2.37 8.69
C THR A 42 1.92 1.71 7.39
N ALA A 43 1.12 1.82 6.33
CA ALA A 43 1.51 1.38 5.00
C ALA A 43 1.82 2.58 4.11
N ARG A 44 2.76 2.44 3.19
CA ARG A 44 2.92 3.34 2.07
C ARG A 44 2.83 2.56 0.78
N PHE A 45 2.34 3.19 -0.28
CA PHE A 45 2.24 2.52 -1.58
C PHE A 45 2.67 3.40 -2.73
N MET A 46 3.16 2.74 -3.78
CA MET A 46 3.35 3.30 -5.09
C MET A 46 2.48 2.53 -6.08
N ALA A 47 1.53 3.24 -6.67
CA ALA A 47 0.66 2.70 -7.70
C ALA A 47 1.38 2.66 -9.06
N PRO A 48 1.15 1.61 -9.88
CA PRO A 48 1.70 1.55 -11.22
C PRO A 48 1.12 2.61 -12.15
N VAL A 49 1.87 2.91 -13.21
CA VAL A 49 1.40 3.76 -14.29
C VAL A 49 0.17 3.12 -14.94
N GLY A 50 -0.95 3.84 -14.93
CA GLY A 50 -2.24 3.36 -15.43
C GLY A 50 -3.20 2.85 -14.35
N ALA A 51 -2.83 2.85 -13.06
CA ALA A 51 -3.77 2.62 -11.97
C ALA A 51 -4.90 3.65 -12.01
N THR A 52 -6.14 3.20 -11.81
CA THR A 52 -7.30 4.09 -11.82
C THR A 52 -7.36 4.91 -10.53
N ARG A 53 -8.09 6.03 -10.58
CA ARG A 53 -8.33 6.85 -9.40
C ARG A 53 -9.03 6.06 -8.29
N ASP A 54 -10.04 5.26 -8.64
CA ASP A 54 -10.76 4.43 -7.67
C ASP A 54 -9.84 3.40 -6.98
N GLN A 55 -8.88 2.83 -7.72
CA GLN A 55 -7.88 1.93 -7.13
C GLN A 55 -7.01 2.67 -6.12
N ILE A 56 -6.54 3.87 -6.43
CA ILE A 56 -5.73 4.70 -5.53
C ILE A 56 -6.55 5.11 -4.30
N ASP A 57 -7.77 5.61 -4.50
CA ASP A 57 -8.65 6.09 -3.43
C ASP A 57 -9.03 4.95 -2.46
N SER A 58 -9.12 3.71 -2.95
CA SER A 58 -9.35 2.52 -2.11
C SER A 58 -8.25 2.31 -1.05
N PHE A 59 -7.00 2.67 -1.35
CA PHE A 59 -5.91 2.61 -0.38
C PHE A 59 -6.04 3.72 0.66
N THR A 60 -6.35 4.94 0.23
CA THR A 60 -6.50 6.10 1.12
C THR A 60 -7.63 5.91 2.14
N MET A 61 -8.71 5.21 1.76
CA MET A 61 -9.82 4.88 2.69
C MET A 61 -9.40 3.98 3.87
N LEU A 62 -8.23 3.34 3.82
CA LEU A 62 -7.72 2.50 4.92
C LEU A 62 -7.07 3.31 6.05
N GLY A 63 -7.04 4.65 5.96
CA GLY A 63 -6.76 5.55 7.10
C GLY A 63 -5.30 5.66 7.54
N LEU A 64 -4.46 4.65 7.25
CA LEU A 64 -3.03 4.59 7.61
C LEU A 64 -2.14 4.39 6.38
N VAL A 65 -2.60 4.88 5.22
CA VAL A 65 -1.95 4.63 3.93
C VAL A 65 -1.54 5.92 3.25
N HIS A 66 -0.23 6.06 3.01
CA HIS A 66 0.33 7.22 2.33
C HIS A 66 0.90 6.84 0.95
N ARG A 67 0.75 7.74 -0.02
CA ARG A 67 1.37 7.58 -1.33
C ARG A 67 2.81 8.09 -1.28
N ILE A 68 3.74 7.31 -1.83
CA ILE A 68 5.16 7.68 -2.00
C ILE A 68 5.33 8.48 -3.30
#